data_AF-A0A5C3N1K5-F1
#
_entry.id   AF-A0A5C3N1K5-F1
#
_cell.length_a   1.000
_cell.length_b   1.000
_cell.length_c   1.000
_cell.angle_alpha   90.00
_cell.angle_beta   90.00
_cell.angle_gamma   90.00
#
_symmetry.space_group_name_H-M   'P 1'
#
loop_
_entity.id
_entity.type
_entity.pdbx_description
1 polymer ?
#
loop_
_entity_poly.entity_id
_entity_poly.type
_entity_poly.pdbx_seq_one_letter_code
_entity_poly.pdbx_strand_id
1 'polypeptide(L)'
;MDGAAWRADTEDLVRFALSVYRRSRVSFALHLHERLVPLVVLLFSVFSIALLSAPLRRKTPVEGSKEAIHSALPALLRFICPSGRSVWPPSYAALAKRASKSKKKLFVLPVDLLLHDILLSNVELRNAPEVLPALFRAPLAVGHYQLSLQVSKGLRAAAVRWFLSSQMLNVFYQPAPLSARIFEPEKHLPPPTPSRHPSLELTLDSVRSAHVESWIRALKNTCEKGETVAIHFTTLNPSVHLWSKELVLCAVPFLPRRYQGKDKKRTSNAATRTSAPLATPVHRILELLTSGNSGLDVISLNNISADYLAGLNHHAQNVEDNRNLRTTMIDDIGLEGWREERLMFSWEAGLYAANLLTRWVIMLRK
;
A
#
# COMPACT_ATOMS: atom_id res chain seq x y z
N MET A 1 30.55 -33.67 47.43
CA MET A 1 29.40 -32.85 46.98
C MET A 1 29.42 -32.93 45.47
N ASP A 2 28.73 -33.94 44.94
CA ASP A 2 28.84 -34.33 43.53
C ASP A 2 27.83 -33.56 42.70
N GLY A 3 28.34 -32.59 41.95
CA GLY A 3 27.60 -31.85 40.93
C GLY A 3 27.43 -32.69 39.67
N ALA A 4 26.50 -33.64 39.70
CA ALA A 4 26.03 -34.30 38.50
C ALA A 4 25.18 -33.32 37.67
N ALA A 5 25.85 -32.64 36.74
CA ALA A 5 25.23 -31.71 35.79
C ALA A 5 24.25 -32.47 34.88
N TRP A 6 22.96 -32.13 35.00
CA TRP A 6 21.91 -32.55 34.09
C TRP A 6 22.17 -31.98 32.69
N ARG A 7 22.84 -32.74 31.82
CA ARG A 7 22.78 -32.51 30.37
C ARG A 7 21.44 -33.07 29.89
N ALA A 8 20.42 -32.22 29.90
CA ALA A 8 19.20 -32.52 29.16
C ALA A 8 19.57 -32.60 27.68
N ASP A 9 19.35 -33.77 27.09
CA ASP A 9 19.63 -34.01 25.68
C ASP A 9 18.77 -33.06 24.84
N THR A 10 19.41 -32.36 23.89
CA THR A 10 18.73 -31.38 23.03
C THR A 10 17.56 -32.01 22.25
N GLU A 11 17.62 -33.31 21.98
CA GLU A 11 16.50 -34.05 21.38
C GLU A 11 15.27 -34.13 22.29
N ASP A 12 15.45 -34.31 23.60
CA ASP A 12 14.35 -34.43 24.55
C ASP A 12 13.64 -33.10 24.76
N LEU A 13 14.39 -31.99 24.71
CA LEU A 13 13.84 -30.63 24.77
C LEU A 13 12.99 -30.31 23.53
N VAL A 14 13.43 -30.74 22.35
CA VAL A 14 12.67 -30.59 21.09
C VAL A 14 11.42 -31.48 21.09
N ARG A 15 11.52 -32.74 21.54
CA ARG A 15 10.37 -33.64 21.66
C ARG A 15 9.35 -33.12 22.66
N PHE A 16 9.81 -32.61 23.81
CA PHE A 16 8.95 -31.99 24.81
C PHE A 16 8.23 -30.76 24.23
N ALA A 17 8.95 -29.83 23.61
CA ALA A 17 8.37 -28.64 22.98
C ALA A 17 7.34 -29.00 21.89
N LEU A 18 7.64 -29.99 21.05
CA LEU A 18 6.70 -30.48 20.02
C LEU A 18 5.47 -31.16 20.64
N SER A 19 5.61 -31.87 21.77
CA SER A 19 4.50 -32.48 22.48
C SER A 19 3.58 -31.45 23.13
N VAL A 20 4.16 -30.41 23.76
CA VAL A 20 3.41 -29.30 24.36
C VAL A 20 2.71 -28.49 23.27
N TYR A 21 3.39 -28.24 22.14
CA TYR A 21 2.79 -27.59 20.98
C TYR A 21 1.63 -28.41 20.40
N ARG A 22 1.78 -29.73 20.20
CA ARG A 22 0.69 -30.61 19.73
C ARG A 22 -0.49 -30.61 20.70
N ARG A 23 -0.25 -30.74 22.01
CA ARG A 23 -1.31 -30.81 23.03
C ARG A 23 -2.04 -29.47 23.19
N SER A 24 -1.32 -28.36 23.13
CA SER A 24 -1.88 -27.01 23.08
C SER A 24 -2.73 -26.78 21.83
N ARG A 25 -2.26 -27.25 20.66
CA ARG A 25 -2.99 -27.07 19.39
C ARG A 25 -4.31 -27.85 19.35
N VAL A 26 -4.37 -29.05 19.93
CA VAL A 26 -5.60 -29.86 19.98
C VAL A 26 -6.61 -29.26 20.95
N SER A 27 -6.17 -28.82 22.13
CA SER A 27 -7.06 -28.17 23.12
C SER A 27 -7.59 -26.83 22.61
N PHE A 28 -6.72 -26.02 21.99
CA PHE A 28 -7.10 -24.75 21.37
C PHE A 28 -8.04 -24.95 20.18
N ALA A 29 -7.79 -25.92 19.31
CA ALA A 29 -8.66 -26.19 18.17
C ALA A 29 -10.07 -26.65 18.59
N LEU A 30 -10.19 -27.47 19.63
CA LEU A 30 -11.47 -27.90 20.17
C LEU A 30 -12.26 -26.73 20.79
N HIS A 31 -11.59 -25.89 21.59
CA HIS A 31 -12.23 -24.71 22.18
C HIS A 31 -12.61 -23.65 21.12
N LEU A 32 -11.78 -23.49 20.09
CA LEU A 32 -12.06 -22.57 18.99
C LEU A 32 -13.25 -23.08 18.16
N HIS A 33 -13.37 -24.40 17.96
CA HIS A 33 -14.47 -25.01 17.22
C HIS A 33 -15.82 -24.81 17.94
N GLU A 34 -15.90 -25.08 19.25
CA GLU A 34 -17.13 -24.88 20.03
C GLU A 34 -17.63 -23.43 20.01
N ARG A 35 -16.73 -22.44 19.93
CA ARG A 35 -17.09 -21.02 19.88
C ARG A 35 -17.32 -20.49 18.46
N LEU A 36 -16.63 -21.02 17.45
CA LEU A 36 -16.76 -20.54 16.07
C LEU A 36 -18.00 -21.09 15.37
N VAL A 37 -18.40 -22.35 15.62
CA VAL A 37 -19.59 -22.93 14.99
C VAL A 37 -20.86 -22.10 15.22
N PRO A 38 -21.23 -21.71 16.46
CA PRO A 38 -22.42 -20.89 16.67
C PRO A 38 -22.30 -19.50 16.03
N LEU A 39 -21.09 -18.92 15.99
CA LEU A 39 -20.84 -17.63 15.34
C LEU A 39 -21.00 -17.73 13.81
N VAL A 40 -20.50 -18.79 13.18
CA VAL A 40 -20.66 -19.04 11.75
C VAL A 40 -22.13 -19.29 11.41
N VAL A 41 -22.86 -20.08 12.20
CA VAL A 41 -24.30 -20.34 12.01
C VAL A 41 -25.10 -19.04 12.13
N LEU A 42 -24.78 -18.19 13.13
CA LEU A 42 -25.43 -16.89 13.32
C LEU A 42 -25.11 -15.93 12.16
N LEU A 43 -23.88 -15.87 11.69
CA LEU A 43 -23.52 -15.07 10.52
C LEU A 43 -24.24 -15.57 9.25
N PHE A 44 -24.38 -16.87 9.09
CA PHE A 44 -25.07 -17.47 7.94
C PHE A 44 -26.58 -17.22 7.98
N SER A 45 -27.21 -17.27 9.16
CA SER A 45 -28.65 -17.00 9.31
C SER A 45 -28.97 -15.52 9.07
N VAL A 46 -28.17 -14.60 9.62
CA VAL A 46 -28.28 -13.16 9.35
C VAL A 46 -28.09 -12.88 7.85
N PHE A 47 -27.10 -13.51 7.22
CA PHE A 47 -26.86 -13.35 5.78
C PHE A 47 -28.03 -13.87 4.92
N SER A 48 -28.61 -15.01 5.29
CA SER A 48 -29.75 -15.60 4.58
C SER A 48 -31.01 -14.74 4.72
N ILE A 49 -31.30 -14.22 5.92
CA ILE A 49 -32.41 -13.29 6.15
C ILE A 49 -32.21 -11.99 5.35
N ALA A 50 -30.99 -11.46 5.31
CA ALA A 50 -30.67 -10.26 4.51
C ALA A 50 -30.84 -10.48 3.00
N LEU A 51 -30.53 -11.69 2.49
CA LEU A 51 -30.76 -12.05 1.09
C LEU A 51 -32.24 -12.18 0.76
N LEU A 52 -33.04 -12.80 1.63
CA LEU A 52 -34.47 -13.01 1.43
C LEU A 52 -35.27 -11.71 1.61
N SER A 53 -34.81 -10.81 2.48
CA SER A 53 -35.44 -9.50 2.71
C SER A 53 -34.97 -8.42 1.76
N ALA A 54 -34.00 -8.69 0.89
CA ALA A 54 -33.52 -7.73 -0.09
C ALA A 54 -34.67 -7.38 -1.06
N PRO A 55 -35.18 -6.13 -1.06
CA PRO A 55 -36.31 -5.78 -1.88
C PRO A 55 -35.95 -5.98 -3.36
N LEU A 56 -36.76 -6.80 -4.06
CA LEU A 56 -36.69 -6.96 -5.50
C LEU A 56 -36.85 -5.59 -6.14
N ARG A 57 -35.71 -5.00 -6.50
CA ARG A 57 -35.60 -3.61 -6.93
C ARG A 57 -36.26 -3.49 -8.30
N ARG A 58 -37.57 -3.20 -8.32
CA ARG A 58 -38.34 -2.95 -9.54
C ARG A 58 -37.64 -1.86 -10.35
N LYS A 59 -37.15 -2.24 -11.55
CA LYS A 59 -36.57 -1.30 -12.52
C LYS A 59 -37.72 -0.48 -13.09
N THR A 60 -37.90 0.74 -12.61
CA THR A 60 -38.76 1.71 -13.30
C THR A 60 -38.06 2.15 -14.59
N PRO A 61 -38.68 1.98 -15.77
CA PRO A 61 -38.17 2.57 -17.00
C PRO A 61 -38.35 4.10 -16.91
N VAL A 62 -37.22 4.82 -16.88
CA VAL A 62 -37.22 6.29 -16.90
C VAL A 62 -36.98 6.72 -18.35
N GLU A 63 -38.02 7.30 -18.95
CA GLU A 63 -38.11 7.66 -20.38
C GLU A 63 -37.29 8.91 -20.76
N GLY A 64 -36.76 9.68 -19.81
CA GLY A 64 -35.86 10.83 -20.06
C GLY A 64 -34.36 10.50 -20.11
N SER A 65 -33.96 9.27 -20.45
CA SER A 65 -32.61 8.77 -20.17
C SER A 65 -31.50 9.33 -21.07
N LYS A 66 -31.78 9.86 -22.27
CA LYS A 66 -30.72 10.24 -23.22
C LYS A 66 -30.07 11.57 -22.84
N GLU A 67 -30.85 12.63 -22.66
CA GLU A 67 -30.36 13.96 -22.28
C GLU A 67 -29.59 13.95 -20.95
N ALA A 68 -30.07 13.18 -19.97
CA ALA A 68 -29.42 13.06 -18.68
C ALA A 68 -28.05 12.34 -18.76
N ILE A 69 -27.83 11.48 -19.75
CA ILE A 69 -26.51 10.87 -20.02
C ILE A 69 -25.59 11.90 -20.69
N HIS A 70 -26.12 12.69 -21.63
CA HIS A 70 -25.36 13.73 -22.32
C HIS A 70 -24.80 14.80 -21.38
N SER A 71 -25.45 15.09 -20.24
CA SER A 71 -24.91 15.97 -19.20
C SER A 71 -23.95 15.26 -18.23
N ALA A 72 -24.13 13.95 -17.98
CA ALA A 72 -23.27 13.18 -17.09
C ALA A 72 -21.88 12.90 -17.68
N LEU A 73 -21.80 12.58 -18.99
CA LEU A 73 -20.52 12.24 -19.63
C LEU A 73 -19.50 13.39 -19.63
N PRO A 74 -19.86 14.66 -19.92
CA PRO A 74 -18.95 15.80 -19.78
C PRO A 74 -18.48 16.03 -18.34
N ALA A 75 -19.33 15.78 -17.35
CA ALA A 75 -18.93 15.85 -15.94
C ALA A 75 -17.89 14.79 -15.60
N LEU A 76 -18.09 13.55 -16.08
CA LEU A 76 -17.12 12.46 -15.93
C LEU A 76 -15.81 12.75 -16.69
N LEU A 77 -15.90 13.40 -17.87
CA LEU A 77 -14.77 13.78 -18.71
C LEU A 77 -13.79 14.71 -17.99
N ARG A 78 -14.23 15.46 -16.98
CA ARG A 78 -13.34 16.33 -16.19
C ARG A 78 -12.32 15.55 -15.36
N PHE A 79 -12.60 14.29 -15.05
CA PHE A 79 -11.75 13.45 -14.20
C PHE A 79 -11.02 12.38 -14.99
N ILE A 80 -11.72 11.80 -15.96
CA ILE A 80 -11.26 10.63 -16.73
C ILE A 80 -11.54 10.91 -18.19
N CYS A 81 -10.58 10.66 -19.08
CA CYS A 81 -10.80 10.69 -20.51
C CYS A 81 -10.64 9.31 -21.14
N PRO A 82 -11.48 8.95 -22.13
CA PRO A 82 -11.21 7.77 -22.93
C PRO A 82 -9.92 8.00 -23.74
N SER A 83 -9.01 7.04 -23.71
CA SER A 83 -7.71 7.15 -24.40
C SER A 83 -7.81 6.68 -25.84
N GLY A 84 -7.21 7.43 -26.76
CA GLY A 84 -7.02 7.07 -28.18
C GLY A 84 -8.27 6.98 -29.06
N ARG A 85 -9.48 6.87 -28.49
CA ARG A 85 -10.75 6.80 -29.23
C ARG A 85 -11.76 7.68 -28.50
N SER A 86 -12.42 8.60 -29.18
CA SER A 86 -13.44 9.50 -28.60
C SER A 86 -14.71 8.79 -28.10
N VAL A 87 -14.64 7.47 -27.87
CA VAL A 87 -15.74 6.59 -27.48
C VAL A 87 -15.49 6.08 -26.06
N TRP A 88 -16.44 6.34 -25.16
CA TRP A 88 -16.39 5.87 -23.78
C TRP A 88 -16.47 4.35 -23.70
N PRO A 89 -15.67 3.69 -22.84
CA PRO A 89 -15.87 2.27 -22.58
C PRO A 89 -17.27 2.01 -21.99
N PRO A 90 -17.91 0.86 -22.31
CA PRO A 90 -19.27 0.57 -21.87
C PRO A 90 -19.49 0.66 -20.36
N SER A 91 -18.47 0.33 -19.56
CA SER A 91 -18.47 0.42 -18.10
C SER A 91 -18.68 1.86 -17.61
N TYR A 92 -18.02 2.85 -18.21
CA TYR A 92 -18.16 4.27 -17.89
C TYR A 92 -19.45 4.88 -18.43
N ALA A 93 -19.89 4.48 -19.63
CA ALA A 93 -21.21 4.87 -20.15
C ALA A 93 -22.35 4.37 -19.22
N ALA A 94 -22.22 3.14 -18.71
CA ALA A 94 -23.15 2.59 -17.71
C ALA A 94 -23.05 3.31 -16.36
N LEU A 95 -21.87 3.76 -15.93
CA LEU A 95 -21.71 4.62 -14.77
C LEU A 95 -22.43 5.96 -14.94
N ALA A 96 -22.26 6.62 -16.08
CA ALA A 96 -22.94 7.87 -16.40
C ALA A 96 -24.46 7.72 -16.44
N LYS A 97 -24.97 6.65 -17.05
CA LYS A 97 -26.40 6.31 -17.05
C LYS A 97 -26.95 6.02 -15.65
N ARG A 98 -26.16 5.40 -14.77
CA ARG A 98 -26.57 5.17 -13.37
C ARG A 98 -26.58 6.47 -12.56
N ALA A 99 -25.54 7.28 -12.70
CA ALA A 99 -25.43 8.56 -12.02
C ALA A 99 -26.54 9.52 -12.46
N SER A 100 -26.85 9.58 -13.76
CA SER A 100 -27.90 10.45 -14.30
C SER A 100 -29.30 10.11 -13.77
N LYS A 101 -29.57 8.82 -13.55
CA LYS A 101 -30.82 8.32 -12.94
C LYS A 101 -30.85 8.41 -11.41
N SER A 102 -29.70 8.58 -10.77
CA SER A 102 -29.63 8.68 -9.31
C SER A 102 -30.06 10.07 -8.85
N LYS A 103 -30.90 10.14 -7.80
CA LYS A 103 -31.24 11.41 -7.14
C LYS A 103 -30.00 12.14 -6.61
N LYS A 104 -29.00 11.39 -6.14
CA LYS A 104 -27.74 11.93 -5.61
C LYS A 104 -26.74 12.36 -6.69
N LYS A 105 -27.00 12.02 -7.97
CA LYS A 105 -26.08 12.30 -9.10
C LYS A 105 -24.63 11.85 -8.85
N LEU A 106 -24.47 10.75 -8.12
CA LEU A 106 -23.18 10.22 -7.68
C LEU A 106 -22.65 9.17 -8.66
N PHE A 107 -21.47 9.40 -9.22
CA PHE A 107 -20.63 8.39 -9.84
C PHE A 107 -19.92 7.59 -8.75
N VAL A 108 -20.17 6.28 -8.74
CA VAL A 108 -19.49 5.35 -7.83
C VAL A 108 -18.52 4.54 -8.70
N LEU A 109 -17.25 4.94 -8.72
CA LEU A 109 -16.23 4.37 -9.60
C LEU A 109 -15.44 3.28 -8.86
N PRO A 110 -15.55 2.00 -9.28
CA PRO A 110 -14.75 0.94 -8.68
C PRO A 110 -13.26 1.16 -8.94
N VAL A 111 -12.44 1.10 -7.89
CA VAL A 111 -10.98 1.32 -7.99
C VAL A 111 -10.32 0.26 -8.87
N ASP A 112 -10.73 -0.99 -8.75
CA ASP A 112 -10.26 -2.10 -9.58
C ASP A 112 -10.55 -1.90 -11.08
N LEU A 113 -11.74 -1.38 -11.41
CA LEU A 113 -12.08 -1.00 -12.78
C LEU A 113 -11.17 0.13 -13.28
N LEU A 114 -11.01 1.19 -12.48
CA LEU A 114 -10.17 2.34 -12.83
C LEU A 114 -8.72 1.92 -13.08
N LEU A 115 -8.12 1.18 -12.15
CA LEU A 115 -6.76 0.67 -12.28
C LEU A 115 -6.64 -0.18 -13.55
N HIS A 116 -7.54 -1.14 -13.75
CA HIS A 116 -7.49 -2.01 -14.92
C HIS A 116 -7.61 -1.26 -16.24
N ASP A 117 -8.55 -0.32 -16.35
CA ASP A 117 -8.79 0.42 -17.59
C ASP A 117 -7.67 1.44 -17.90
N ILE A 118 -6.98 1.97 -16.89
CA ILE A 118 -5.78 2.81 -17.12
C ILE A 118 -4.64 1.96 -17.67
N LEU A 119 -4.40 0.78 -17.09
CA LEU A 119 -3.33 -0.12 -17.54
C LEU A 119 -3.54 -0.55 -18.99
N LEU A 120 -4.78 -0.83 -19.38
CA LEU A 120 -5.14 -1.21 -20.74
C LEU A 120 -5.23 -0.03 -21.73
N SER A 121 -5.02 1.22 -21.29
CA SER A 121 -5.28 2.40 -22.12
C SER A 121 -6.72 2.44 -22.67
N ASN A 122 -7.69 2.05 -21.85
CA ASN A 122 -9.09 2.34 -22.14
C ASN A 122 -9.47 3.75 -21.66
N VAL A 123 -8.84 4.20 -20.56
CA VAL A 123 -9.00 5.54 -20.02
C VAL A 123 -7.70 6.10 -19.46
N GLU A 124 -7.67 7.41 -19.27
CA GLU A 124 -6.60 8.15 -18.61
C GLU A 124 -7.18 9.08 -17.55
N LEU A 125 -6.43 9.31 -16.47
CA LEU A 125 -6.77 10.34 -15.48
C LEU A 125 -6.37 11.71 -16.00
N ARG A 126 -7.31 12.66 -15.98
CA ARG A 126 -6.98 14.06 -16.27
C ARG A 126 -6.31 14.68 -15.07
N ASN A 127 -5.15 15.31 -15.27
CA ASN A 127 -4.41 16.04 -14.24
C ASN A 127 -4.37 15.28 -12.90
N ALA A 128 -3.78 14.08 -12.92
CA ALA A 128 -3.71 13.19 -11.77
C ALA A 128 -3.23 13.87 -10.46
N PRO A 129 -2.23 14.80 -10.48
CA PRO A 129 -1.81 15.53 -9.28
C PRO A 129 -2.90 16.34 -8.59
N GLU A 130 -3.88 16.86 -9.32
CA GLU A 130 -5.01 17.61 -8.74
C GLU A 130 -6.20 16.71 -8.41
N VAL A 131 -6.51 15.75 -9.29
CA VAL A 131 -7.73 14.94 -9.20
C VAL A 131 -7.62 13.85 -8.12
N LEU A 132 -6.48 13.17 -8.01
CA LEU A 132 -6.32 12.06 -7.07
C LEU A 132 -6.42 12.50 -5.60
N PRO A 133 -5.73 13.55 -5.12
CA PRO A 133 -5.84 13.98 -3.73
C PRO A 133 -7.28 14.32 -3.36
N ALA A 134 -7.99 15.01 -4.27
CA ALA A 134 -9.38 15.39 -4.07
C ALA A 134 -10.30 14.16 -3.98
N LEU A 135 -10.11 13.16 -4.86
CA LEU A 135 -10.86 11.89 -4.84
C LEU A 135 -10.60 11.02 -3.62
N PHE A 136 -9.40 11.11 -3.03
CA PHE A 136 -9.04 10.37 -1.82
C PHE A 136 -9.66 11.00 -0.56
N ARG A 137 -9.71 12.33 -0.47
CA ARG A 137 -10.28 13.03 0.69
C ARG A 137 -11.81 12.92 0.75
N ALA A 138 -12.49 13.11 -0.38
CA ALA A 138 -13.94 13.22 -0.41
C ALA A 138 -14.50 12.93 -1.81
N PRO A 139 -15.84 12.76 -1.94
CA PRO A 139 -16.47 12.80 -3.25
C PRO A 139 -16.19 14.13 -3.96
N LEU A 140 -15.66 14.08 -5.17
CA LEU A 140 -15.28 15.25 -5.94
C LEU A 140 -16.50 15.78 -6.72
N ALA A 141 -16.92 17.02 -6.44
CA ALA A 141 -18.09 17.63 -7.07
C ALA A 141 -17.73 18.32 -8.40
N VAL A 142 -18.49 18.02 -9.46
CA VAL A 142 -18.45 18.71 -10.75
C VAL A 142 -19.88 19.03 -11.19
N GLY A 143 -20.23 20.32 -11.09
CA GLY A 143 -21.60 20.77 -11.32
C GLY A 143 -22.57 20.09 -10.36
N HIS A 144 -23.59 19.42 -10.90
CA HIS A 144 -24.56 18.66 -10.10
C HIS A 144 -24.14 17.23 -9.79
N TYR A 145 -22.98 16.78 -10.27
CA TYR A 145 -22.52 15.41 -10.08
C TYR A 145 -21.41 15.33 -9.04
N GLN A 146 -21.30 14.18 -8.39
CA GLN A 146 -20.21 13.86 -7.47
C GLN A 146 -19.51 12.58 -7.94
N LEU A 147 -18.18 12.50 -7.83
CA LEU A 147 -17.40 11.30 -8.12
C LEU A 147 -16.80 10.76 -6.84
N SER A 148 -17.09 9.50 -6.51
CA SER A 148 -16.50 8.80 -5.37
C SER A 148 -15.89 7.48 -5.80
N LEU A 149 -14.71 7.19 -5.26
CA LEU A 149 -14.05 5.90 -5.43
C LEU A 149 -14.73 4.83 -4.55
N GLN A 150 -14.96 3.66 -5.12
CA GLN A 150 -15.46 2.49 -4.41
C GLN A 150 -14.39 1.41 -4.39
N VAL A 151 -13.99 0.99 -3.20
CA VAL A 151 -13.11 -0.15 -3.02
C VAL A 151 -13.93 -1.43 -3.16
N SER A 152 -13.57 -2.27 -4.13
CA SER A 152 -14.22 -3.56 -4.33
C SER A 152 -13.86 -4.56 -3.23
N LYS A 153 -14.70 -5.59 -3.03
CA LYS A 153 -14.43 -6.65 -2.06
C LYS A 153 -13.12 -7.39 -2.36
N GLY A 154 -12.83 -7.58 -3.65
CA GLY A 154 -11.60 -8.23 -4.10
C GLY A 154 -10.35 -7.43 -3.73
N LEU A 155 -10.36 -6.12 -3.99
CA LEU A 155 -9.23 -5.25 -3.62
C LEU A 155 -9.04 -5.18 -2.11
N ARG A 156 -10.13 -5.10 -1.34
CA ARG A 156 -10.05 -5.18 0.13
C ARG A 156 -9.44 -6.50 0.59
N ALA A 157 -9.89 -7.64 0.06
CA ALA A 157 -9.34 -8.94 0.40
C ALA A 157 -7.85 -9.05 0.02
N ALA A 158 -7.43 -8.48 -1.11
CA ALA A 158 -6.03 -8.42 -1.51
C ALA A 158 -5.19 -7.59 -0.53
N ALA A 159 -5.65 -6.39 -0.16
CA ALA A 159 -4.97 -5.53 0.81
C ALA A 159 -4.85 -6.19 2.19
N VAL A 160 -5.92 -6.83 2.66
CA VAL A 160 -5.92 -7.56 3.94
C VAL A 160 -4.99 -8.76 3.89
N ARG A 161 -5.05 -9.57 2.84
CA ARG A 161 -4.15 -10.72 2.67
C ARG A 161 -2.70 -10.28 2.64
N TRP A 162 -2.40 -9.23 1.88
CA TRP A 162 -1.07 -8.64 1.81
C TRP A 162 -0.61 -8.15 3.19
N PHE A 163 -1.45 -7.39 3.90
CA PHE A 163 -1.15 -6.91 5.24
C PHE A 163 -0.95 -8.04 6.25
N LEU A 164 -1.74 -9.10 6.20
CA LEU A 164 -1.55 -10.27 7.08
C LEU A 164 -0.27 -11.02 6.72
N SER A 165 0.02 -11.19 5.42
CA SER A 165 1.20 -11.92 4.94
C SER A 165 2.52 -11.25 5.35
N SER A 166 2.52 -9.94 5.56
CA SER A 166 3.69 -9.18 6.01
C SER A 166 3.85 -9.14 7.53
N GLN A 167 2.79 -9.42 8.31
CA GLN A 167 2.86 -9.61 9.76
C GLN A 167 3.24 -11.05 10.14
N MET A 168 2.85 -12.03 9.32
CA MET A 168 3.19 -13.43 9.59
C MET A 168 4.71 -13.61 9.52
N LEU A 169 5.28 -14.13 10.61
CA LEU A 169 6.68 -14.52 10.72
C LEU A 169 6.96 -15.56 9.62
N ASN A 170 7.59 -15.12 8.53
CA ASN A 170 8.27 -16.06 7.66
C ASN A 170 9.46 -16.58 8.47
N VAL A 171 9.28 -17.75 9.09
CA VAL A 171 10.31 -18.47 9.85
C VAL A 171 11.60 -18.65 9.03
N PHE A 172 11.51 -18.58 7.71
CA PHE A 172 12.62 -18.71 6.76
C PHE A 172 13.13 -17.38 6.16
N TYR A 173 12.71 -16.22 6.68
CA TYR A 173 13.24 -14.95 6.20
C TYR A 173 14.62 -14.69 6.81
N GLN A 174 15.67 -14.85 6.00
CA GLN A 174 16.96 -14.24 6.28
C GLN A 174 16.90 -12.77 5.84
N PRO A 175 17.12 -11.80 6.75
CA PRO A 175 17.27 -10.41 6.34
C PRO A 175 18.46 -10.32 5.38
N ALA A 176 18.24 -9.74 4.20
CA ALA A 176 19.35 -9.41 3.31
C ALA A 176 20.35 -8.54 4.10
N PRO A 177 21.67 -8.77 3.95
CA PRO A 177 22.67 -8.03 4.68
C PRO A 177 22.48 -6.53 4.46
N LEU A 178 22.68 -5.72 5.51
CA LEU A 178 22.50 -4.26 5.46
C LEU A 178 23.31 -3.61 4.33
N SER A 179 24.46 -4.18 3.99
CA SER A 179 25.31 -3.76 2.87
C SER A 179 24.65 -3.87 1.49
N ALA A 180 23.71 -4.79 1.29
CA ALA A 180 22.96 -4.93 0.03
C ALA A 180 21.78 -3.94 -0.07
N ARG A 181 21.54 -3.13 0.97
CA ARG A 181 20.40 -2.20 1.07
C ARG A 181 20.81 -0.74 1.24
N ILE A 182 22.11 -0.46 1.16
CA ILE A 182 22.58 0.90 0.99
C ILE A 182 21.92 1.40 -0.28
N PHE A 183 21.04 2.39 -0.14
CA PHE A 183 20.38 3.01 -1.26
C PHE A 183 21.50 3.58 -2.13
N GLU A 184 21.74 3.02 -3.32
CA GLU A 184 22.45 3.81 -4.33
C GLU A 184 21.50 4.99 -4.57
N PRO A 185 21.91 6.24 -4.26
CA PRO A 185 21.07 7.39 -4.53
C PRO A 185 20.61 7.28 -5.97
N GLU A 186 19.30 7.27 -6.17
CA GLU A 186 18.67 7.17 -7.47
C GLU A 186 19.39 8.19 -8.37
N LYS A 187 20.22 7.71 -9.31
CA LYS A 187 21.22 8.53 -10.05
C LYS A 187 20.61 9.66 -10.89
N HIS A 188 19.30 9.87 -10.77
CA HIS A 188 18.49 10.76 -11.57
C HIS A 188 17.87 11.91 -10.76
N LEU A 189 18.11 12.01 -9.45
CA LEU A 189 17.76 13.20 -8.67
C LEU A 189 18.96 14.16 -8.59
N PRO A 190 18.77 15.47 -8.82
CA PRO A 190 19.85 16.44 -8.76
C PRO A 190 20.48 16.46 -7.34
N PRO A 191 21.83 16.55 -7.24
CA PRO A 191 22.50 16.54 -5.95
C PRO A 191 22.05 17.74 -5.10
N PRO A 192 21.64 17.54 -3.84
CA PRO A 192 21.40 18.64 -2.92
C PRO A 192 22.70 19.43 -2.69
N THR A 193 22.56 20.72 -2.40
CA THR A 193 23.63 21.62 -1.95
C THR A 193 24.49 20.99 -0.84
N PRO A 194 25.79 21.37 -0.71
CA PRO A 194 26.77 20.73 0.17
C PRO A 194 26.51 21.01 1.66
N SER A 195 25.47 20.38 2.20
CA SER A 195 25.29 20.15 3.62
C SER A 195 25.86 18.78 3.98
N ARG A 196 26.51 18.64 5.15
CA ARG A 196 27.07 17.37 5.66
C ARG A 196 26.08 16.22 5.45
N HIS A 197 26.32 15.41 4.41
CA HIS A 197 25.48 14.28 4.10
C HIS A 197 25.65 13.19 5.17
N PRO A 198 24.58 12.48 5.56
CA PRO A 198 24.71 11.30 6.40
C PRO A 198 25.65 10.29 5.74
N SER A 199 26.41 9.54 6.55
CA SER A 199 27.26 8.46 6.03
C SER A 199 26.44 7.31 5.46
N LEU A 200 25.21 7.15 5.95
CA LEU A 200 24.33 6.04 5.60
C LEU A 200 22.86 6.49 5.50
N GLU A 201 22.23 6.24 4.35
CA GLU A 201 20.81 6.46 4.11
C GLU A 201 20.09 5.13 3.93
N LEU A 202 19.05 4.90 4.73
CA LEU A 202 18.31 3.64 4.80
C LEU A 202 16.81 3.89 4.68
N THR A 203 16.09 2.91 4.14
CA THR A 203 14.61 2.95 4.04
C THR A 203 13.97 1.76 4.76
N LEU A 204 13.01 2.01 5.67
CA LEU A 204 12.26 0.94 6.33
C LEU A 204 11.10 0.42 5.48
N ASP A 205 10.74 1.11 4.40
CA ASP A 205 9.57 0.73 3.57
C ASP A 205 9.76 -0.62 2.86
N SER A 206 11.00 -1.12 2.77
CA SER A 206 11.32 -2.44 2.22
C SER A 206 11.49 -3.53 3.28
N VAL A 207 11.46 -3.15 4.57
CA VAL A 207 11.60 -4.09 5.69
C VAL A 207 10.22 -4.61 6.05
N ARG A 208 10.01 -5.92 6.21
CA ARG A 208 8.68 -6.42 6.62
C ARG A 208 8.43 -6.08 8.09
N SER A 209 7.17 -5.83 8.46
CA SER A 209 6.77 -5.44 9.82
C SER A 209 7.34 -6.37 10.90
N ALA A 210 7.25 -7.70 10.68
CA ALA A 210 7.78 -8.71 11.60
C ALA A 210 9.31 -8.67 11.81
N HIS A 211 10.06 -7.99 10.93
CA HIS A 211 11.52 -7.90 10.99
C HIS A 211 12.05 -6.51 11.32
N VAL A 212 11.17 -5.52 11.55
CA VAL A 212 11.59 -4.14 11.87
C VAL A 212 12.49 -4.12 13.09
N GLU A 213 12.12 -4.81 14.17
CA GLU A 213 12.94 -4.87 15.40
C GLU A 213 14.29 -5.55 15.17
N SER A 214 14.32 -6.71 14.49
CA SER A 214 15.58 -7.38 14.17
C SER A 214 16.48 -6.54 13.27
N TRP A 215 15.89 -5.80 12.34
CA TRP A 215 16.61 -4.90 11.44
C TRP A 215 17.19 -3.71 12.21
N ILE A 216 16.43 -3.11 13.12
CA ILE A 216 16.91 -2.02 13.98
C ILE A 216 18.04 -2.49 14.90
N ARG A 217 17.93 -3.70 15.47
CA ARG A 217 19.00 -4.29 16.28
C ARG A 217 20.28 -4.53 15.47
N ALA A 218 20.13 -5.03 14.24
CA ALA A 218 21.26 -5.19 13.33
C ALA A 218 21.91 -3.84 13.02
N LEU A 219 21.10 -2.81 12.73
CA LEU A 219 21.58 -1.45 12.50
C LEU A 219 22.40 -0.93 13.68
N LYS A 220 21.86 -1.03 14.91
CA LYS A 220 22.57 -0.62 16.14
C LYS A 220 23.92 -1.30 16.30
N ASN A 221 24.03 -2.56 15.91
CA ASN A 221 25.27 -3.31 16.01
C ASN A 221 26.27 -2.94 14.91
N THR A 222 25.79 -2.57 13.72
CA THR A 222 26.63 -2.22 12.57
C THR A 222 27.15 -0.78 12.61
N CYS A 223 26.39 0.19 13.13
CA CYS A 223 26.86 1.57 13.16
C CYS A 223 28.12 1.73 14.04
N GLU A 224 29.04 2.58 13.63
CA GLU A 224 30.23 2.93 14.42
C GLU A 224 29.95 4.12 15.35
N LYS A 225 30.75 4.29 16.42
CA LYS A 225 30.57 5.40 17.35
C LYS A 225 30.85 6.73 16.65
N GLY A 226 29.94 7.69 16.76
CA GLY A 226 29.99 8.99 16.07
C GLY A 226 29.42 8.98 14.65
N GLU A 227 29.06 7.83 14.11
CA GLU A 227 28.43 7.71 12.79
C GLU A 227 27.02 8.31 12.79
N THR A 228 26.63 8.95 11.68
CA THR A 228 25.28 9.51 11.51
C THR A 228 24.48 8.77 10.44
N VAL A 229 23.30 8.28 10.81
CA VAL A 229 22.42 7.50 9.92
C VAL A 229 21.11 8.25 9.68
N ALA A 230 20.67 8.30 8.42
CA ALA A 230 19.36 8.76 8.02
C ALA A 230 18.44 7.56 7.74
N ILE A 231 17.29 7.49 8.42
CA ILE A 231 16.29 6.45 8.19
C ILE A 231 15.02 7.09 7.65
N HIS A 232 14.65 6.73 6.43
CA HIS A 232 13.42 7.14 5.78
C HIS A 232 12.34 6.08 5.94
N PHE A 233 11.12 6.50 6.25
CA PHE A 233 9.99 5.58 6.32
C PHE A 233 8.66 6.32 6.17
N THR A 234 7.67 5.57 5.71
CA THR A 234 6.32 6.05 5.51
C THR A 234 5.44 5.58 6.68
N THR A 235 4.49 6.40 7.12
CA THR A 235 3.45 6.01 8.09
C THR A 235 2.06 6.37 7.58
N LEU A 236 1.04 5.66 8.06
CA LEU A 236 -0.35 6.11 7.92
C LEU A 236 -0.59 7.37 8.75
N ASN A 237 -1.45 8.25 8.25
CA ASN A 237 -2.01 9.31 9.09
C ASN A 237 -2.89 8.70 10.20
N PRO A 238 -2.81 9.17 11.45
CA PRO A 238 -3.67 8.72 12.54
C PRO A 238 -5.18 8.77 12.25
N SER A 239 -5.64 9.61 11.32
CA SER A 239 -7.03 9.68 10.89
C SER A 239 -7.49 8.47 10.07
N VAL A 240 -6.56 7.65 9.56
CA VAL A 240 -6.88 6.47 8.75
C VAL A 240 -7.16 5.29 9.67
N HIS A 241 -8.43 4.92 9.80
CA HIS A 241 -8.82 3.78 10.62
C HIS A 241 -8.43 2.44 9.97
N LEU A 242 -8.14 1.44 10.81
CA LEU A 242 -8.01 0.06 10.36
C LEU A 242 -9.31 -0.37 9.66
N TRP A 243 -9.20 -1.05 8.51
CA TRP A 243 -10.33 -1.53 7.69
C TRP A 243 -11.14 -0.45 6.95
N SER A 244 -10.75 0.82 7.07
CA SER A 244 -11.34 1.91 6.32
C SER A 244 -11.13 1.76 4.81
N LYS A 245 -11.90 2.51 4.02
CA LYS A 245 -11.69 2.60 2.56
C LYS A 245 -10.30 3.20 2.29
N GLU A 246 -9.93 4.21 3.07
CA GLU A 246 -8.71 4.98 2.99
C GLU A 246 -7.49 4.09 3.21
N LEU A 247 -7.54 3.17 4.19
CA LEU A 247 -6.48 2.16 4.38
C LEU A 247 -6.25 1.33 3.10
N VAL A 248 -7.33 0.88 2.45
CA VAL A 248 -7.21 0.09 1.23
C VAL A 248 -6.64 0.92 0.08
N LEU A 249 -7.03 2.19 -0.04
CA LEU A 249 -6.44 3.12 -1.02
C LEU A 249 -4.95 3.34 -0.74
N CYS A 250 -4.55 3.47 0.53
CA CYS A 250 -3.16 3.58 0.95
C CYS A 250 -2.35 2.32 0.65
N ALA A 251 -2.96 1.14 0.67
CA ALA A 251 -2.27 -0.11 0.38
C ALA A 251 -1.95 -0.30 -1.12
N VAL A 252 -2.72 0.32 -2.03
CA VAL A 252 -2.62 0.08 -3.48
C VAL A 252 -1.18 0.21 -4.02
N PRO A 253 -0.42 1.29 -3.74
CA PRO A 253 0.95 1.42 -4.25
C PRO A 253 1.93 0.37 -3.74
N PHE A 254 1.61 -0.31 -2.63
CA PHE A 254 2.47 -1.29 -1.96
C PHE A 254 2.06 -2.74 -2.23
N LEU A 255 0.95 -2.96 -2.94
CA LEU A 255 0.56 -4.29 -3.40
C LEU A 255 1.59 -4.81 -4.43
N PRO A 256 1.79 -6.13 -4.52
CA PRO A 256 2.62 -6.72 -5.57
C PRO A 256 2.17 -6.25 -6.95
N ARG A 257 3.11 -5.68 -7.71
CA ARG A 257 2.88 -5.21 -9.08
C ARG A 257 2.59 -6.39 -10.00
N ARG A 258 1.70 -6.20 -10.97
CA ARG A 258 1.32 -7.27 -11.92
C ARG A 258 2.42 -7.53 -12.95
N TYR A 259 3.19 -6.49 -13.27
CA TYR A 259 4.19 -6.54 -14.35
C TYR A 259 5.63 -6.62 -13.85
N GLN A 260 5.89 -6.48 -12.55
CA GLN A 260 7.22 -6.77 -11.98
C GLN A 260 7.43 -8.29 -11.86
N GLY A 261 8.38 -8.86 -12.60
CA GLY A 261 8.90 -10.21 -12.33
C GLY A 261 8.57 -11.31 -13.35
N LYS A 262 8.17 -10.99 -14.59
CA LYS A 262 8.18 -12.01 -15.66
C LYS A 262 9.60 -12.53 -15.93
N ASP A 263 10.60 -11.66 -15.84
CA ASP A 263 12.01 -12.03 -15.88
C ASP A 263 12.60 -12.20 -14.48
N LYS A 264 12.28 -13.33 -13.83
CA LYS A 264 12.81 -13.72 -12.52
C LYS A 264 14.34 -13.69 -12.39
N LYS A 265 15.07 -13.62 -13.52
CA LYS A 265 16.54 -13.64 -13.56
C LYS A 265 17.20 -12.25 -13.49
N ARG A 266 16.48 -11.14 -13.70
CA ARG A 266 17.13 -9.82 -13.87
C ARG A 266 16.85 -8.77 -12.80
N THR A 267 15.79 -8.88 -11.99
CA THR A 267 15.39 -7.78 -11.10
C THR A 267 15.32 -8.17 -9.61
N SER A 268 16.28 -8.94 -9.09
CA SER A 268 16.32 -9.30 -7.66
C SER A 268 16.54 -8.12 -6.70
N ASN A 269 16.90 -6.94 -7.22
CA ASN A 269 17.36 -5.82 -6.40
C ASN A 269 16.34 -4.70 -6.24
N ALA A 270 15.25 -4.69 -7.01
CA ALA A 270 14.16 -3.74 -6.77
C ALA A 270 13.41 -4.18 -5.52
N ALA A 271 13.83 -3.67 -4.36
CA ALA A 271 13.30 -4.04 -3.06
C ALA A 271 11.79 -3.84 -3.05
N THR A 272 11.03 -4.95 -3.10
CA THR A 272 9.58 -4.92 -3.06
C THR A 272 9.16 -4.21 -1.79
N ARG A 273 8.50 -3.05 -1.93
CA ARG A 273 7.99 -2.29 -0.79
C ARG A 273 7.01 -3.17 -0.01
N THR A 274 7.12 -3.14 1.31
CA THR A 274 6.36 -3.99 2.23
C THR A 274 5.25 -3.18 2.90
N SER A 275 4.52 -3.82 3.82
CA SER A 275 3.50 -3.15 4.63
C SER A 275 4.01 -2.53 5.92
N ALA A 276 5.31 -2.65 6.26
CA ALA A 276 5.82 -2.04 7.49
C ALA A 276 5.43 -0.57 7.61
N PRO A 277 5.44 0.22 6.52
CA PRO A 277 4.95 1.59 6.56
C PRO A 277 3.57 1.79 7.15
N LEU A 278 2.66 0.84 6.89
CA LEU A 278 1.25 1.02 7.24
C LEU A 278 0.93 0.46 8.63
N ALA A 279 1.86 -0.26 9.26
CA ALA A 279 1.61 -0.96 10.51
C ALA A 279 2.33 -0.37 11.72
N THR A 280 3.45 0.33 11.51
CA THR A 280 4.30 0.80 12.61
C THR A 280 4.21 2.31 12.77
N PRO A 281 3.64 2.82 13.89
CA PRO A 281 3.60 4.25 14.15
C PRO A 281 5.00 4.78 14.49
N VAL A 282 5.22 6.08 14.25
CA VAL A 282 6.52 6.77 14.46
C VAL A 282 7.08 6.55 15.87
N HIS A 283 6.25 6.70 16.90
CA HIS A 283 6.70 6.58 18.29
C HIS A 283 7.27 5.18 18.60
N ARG A 284 6.73 4.12 17.97
CA ARG A 284 7.23 2.76 18.14
C ARG A 284 8.59 2.58 17.48
N ILE A 285 8.82 3.19 16.33
CA ILE A 285 10.13 3.18 15.66
C ILE A 285 11.16 3.91 16.52
N LEU A 286 10.81 5.08 17.06
CA LEU A 286 11.69 5.84 17.97
C LEU A 286 12.04 5.04 19.22
N GLU A 287 11.05 4.43 19.88
CA GLU A 287 11.26 3.57 21.05
C GLU A 287 12.23 2.43 20.73
N LEU A 288 12.06 1.74 19.59
CA LEU A 288 12.97 0.68 19.17
C LEU A 288 14.39 1.19 18.89
N LEU A 289 14.54 2.41 18.38
CA LEU A 289 15.83 3.04 18.07
C LEU A 289 16.54 3.57 19.33
N THR A 290 15.83 4.11 20.31
CA THR A 290 16.43 4.71 21.51
C THR A 290 16.58 3.72 22.68
N SER A 291 15.81 2.64 22.71
CA SER A 291 15.86 1.67 23.82
C SER A 291 17.10 0.77 23.81
N GLY A 292 17.50 0.30 25.00
CA GLY A 292 18.58 -0.67 25.21
C GLY A 292 19.96 -0.05 25.45
N ASN A 293 20.94 -0.90 25.79
CA ASN A 293 22.29 -0.48 26.20
C ASN A 293 23.12 0.18 25.08
N SER A 294 22.66 0.07 23.83
CA SER A 294 23.25 0.68 22.63
C SER A 294 22.20 1.50 21.86
N GLY A 295 21.40 2.28 22.61
CA GLY A 295 20.46 3.23 22.04
C GLY A 295 21.14 4.22 21.09
N LEU A 296 20.47 4.58 20.01
CA LEU A 296 20.93 5.63 19.10
C LEU A 296 20.34 6.96 19.56
N ASP A 297 21.17 8.00 19.55
CA ASP A 297 20.75 9.37 19.85
C ASP A 297 19.98 9.93 18.65
N VAL A 298 18.76 10.40 18.88
CA VAL A 298 17.95 11.03 17.84
C VAL A 298 18.38 12.48 17.68
N ILE A 299 19.01 12.80 16.55
CA ILE A 299 19.43 14.17 16.20
C ILE A 299 18.21 14.99 15.77
N SER A 300 17.40 14.45 14.87
CA SER A 300 16.21 15.11 14.36
C SER A 300 15.20 14.12 13.81
N LEU A 301 13.92 14.48 13.90
CA LEU A 301 12.81 13.78 13.26
C LEU A 301 12.05 14.80 12.42
N ASN A 302 12.14 14.68 11.10
CA ASN A 302 11.54 15.64 10.17
C ASN A 302 10.46 14.96 9.33
N ASN A 303 9.33 15.64 9.17
CA ASN A 303 8.32 15.27 8.19
C ASN A 303 8.74 15.82 6.82
N ILE A 304 9.07 14.93 5.89
CA ILE A 304 9.53 15.26 4.53
C ILE A 304 8.46 14.94 3.48
N SER A 305 7.18 14.91 3.86
CA SER A 305 6.08 14.53 2.96
C SER A 305 5.95 15.45 1.76
N ALA A 306 6.21 16.76 1.93
CA ALA A 306 6.12 17.73 0.84
C ALA A 306 7.23 17.52 -0.21
N ASP A 307 8.48 17.36 0.24
CA ASP A 307 9.62 17.11 -0.65
C ASP A 307 9.48 15.77 -1.37
N TYR A 308 9.04 14.74 -0.63
CA TYR A 308 8.80 13.41 -1.22
C TYR A 308 7.64 13.43 -2.23
N LEU A 309 6.55 14.15 -1.94
CA LEU A 309 5.46 14.39 -2.88
C LEU A 309 5.95 15.08 -4.16
N ALA A 310 6.78 16.12 -4.04
CA ALA A 310 7.36 16.81 -5.18
C ALA A 310 8.24 15.87 -6.02
N GLY A 311 9.07 15.05 -5.36
CA GLY A 311 9.89 14.03 -6.01
C GLY A 311 9.06 12.99 -6.76
N LEU A 312 7.96 12.49 -6.18
CA LEU A 312 7.04 11.55 -6.84
C LEU A 312 6.38 12.16 -8.09
N ASN A 313 5.91 13.41 -8.00
CA ASN A 313 5.32 14.11 -9.15
C ASN A 313 6.35 14.34 -10.26
N HIS A 314 7.56 14.79 -9.90
CA HIS A 314 8.64 14.96 -10.85
C HIS A 314 9.03 13.64 -11.52
N HIS A 315 9.11 12.55 -10.75
CA HIS A 315 9.40 11.23 -11.31
C HIS A 315 8.29 10.76 -12.26
N ALA A 316 7.02 10.92 -11.90
CA ALA A 316 5.89 10.59 -12.76
C ALA A 316 5.92 11.37 -14.10
N GLN A 317 6.25 12.67 -14.05
CA GLN A 317 6.43 13.52 -15.23
C GLN A 317 7.64 13.09 -16.06
N ASN A 318 8.79 12.85 -15.43
CA ASN A 318 10.00 12.42 -16.11
C ASN A 318 9.80 11.09 -16.85
N VAL A 319 9.10 10.12 -16.25
CA VAL A 319 8.75 8.85 -16.89
C VAL A 319 7.82 9.01 -18.11
N GLU A 320 7.08 10.11 -18.20
CA GLU A 320 6.18 10.43 -19.31
C GLU A 320 6.89 11.22 -20.42
N ASP A 321 7.62 12.27 -20.04
CA ASP A 321 8.24 13.25 -20.94
C ASP A 321 9.59 12.77 -21.49
N ASN A 322 10.38 12.04 -20.70
CA ASN A 322 11.68 11.54 -21.13
C ASN A 322 11.51 10.30 -22.00
N ARG A 323 11.60 10.50 -23.32
CA ARG A 323 11.47 9.43 -24.33
C ARG A 323 12.41 8.26 -24.09
N ASN A 324 13.67 8.52 -23.69
CA ASN A 324 14.66 7.46 -23.50
C ASN A 324 14.30 6.58 -22.30
N LEU A 325 14.01 7.21 -21.15
CA LEU A 325 13.58 6.50 -19.95
C LEU A 325 12.30 5.69 -20.21
N ARG A 326 11.32 6.29 -20.88
CA ARG A 326 10.08 5.61 -21.28
C ARG A 326 10.35 4.40 -22.15
N THR A 327 11.18 4.52 -23.19
CA THR A 327 11.52 3.40 -24.08
C THR A 327 12.20 2.28 -23.30
N THR A 328 13.20 2.59 -22.46
CA THR A 328 13.88 1.59 -21.63
C THR A 328 12.91 0.88 -20.68
N MET A 329 12.03 1.61 -19.99
CA MET A 329 11.03 0.98 -19.12
C MET A 329 10.03 0.11 -19.90
N ILE A 330 9.58 0.55 -21.07
CA ILE A 330 8.67 -0.26 -21.91
C ILE A 330 9.38 -1.53 -22.38
N ASP A 331 10.66 -1.45 -22.74
CA ASP A 331 11.45 -2.60 -23.15
C ASP A 331 11.66 -3.58 -21.97
N ASP A 332 11.83 -3.07 -20.74
CA ASP A 332 12.08 -3.88 -19.55
C ASP A 332 10.83 -4.51 -18.94
N ILE A 333 9.72 -3.77 -18.81
CA ILE A 333 8.51 -4.20 -18.10
C ILE A 333 7.23 -4.20 -18.96
N GLY A 334 7.34 -3.87 -20.24
CA GLY A 334 6.22 -3.75 -21.16
C GLY A 334 5.45 -2.45 -21.03
N LEU A 335 4.60 -2.16 -22.02
CA LEU A 335 3.80 -0.93 -22.07
C LEU A 335 2.83 -0.83 -20.88
N GLU A 336 2.15 -1.92 -20.54
CA GLU A 336 1.24 -1.95 -19.39
C GLU A 336 1.99 -1.83 -18.06
N GLY A 337 3.20 -2.39 -17.96
CA GLY A 337 4.06 -2.21 -16.78
C GLY A 337 4.50 -0.77 -16.60
N TRP A 338 4.93 -0.11 -17.67
CA TRP A 338 5.25 1.33 -17.64
C TRP A 338 4.04 2.17 -17.20
N ARG A 339 2.83 1.87 -17.71
CA ARG A 339 1.60 2.54 -17.25
C ARG A 339 1.28 2.27 -15.78
N GLU A 340 1.49 1.04 -15.30
CA GLU A 340 1.34 0.68 -13.88
C GLU A 340 2.26 1.54 -13.03
N GLU A 341 3.54 1.63 -13.38
CA GLU A 341 4.53 2.37 -12.60
C GLU A 341 4.19 3.87 -12.53
N ARG A 342 3.91 4.49 -13.68
CA ARG A 342 3.49 5.91 -13.73
C ARG A 342 2.24 6.18 -12.89
N LEU A 343 1.24 5.31 -13.01
CA LEU A 343 0.00 5.42 -12.23
C LEU A 343 0.28 5.32 -10.74
N MET A 344 1.18 4.43 -10.32
CA MET A 344 1.45 4.17 -8.91
C MET A 344 2.24 5.30 -8.26
N PHE A 345 3.17 5.95 -8.97
CA PHE A 345 3.79 7.19 -8.51
C PHE A 345 2.75 8.31 -8.33
N SER A 346 1.88 8.50 -9.32
CA SER A 346 0.80 9.50 -9.24
C SER A 346 -0.19 9.19 -8.10
N TRP A 347 -0.51 7.91 -7.90
CA TRP A 347 -1.39 7.44 -6.84
C TRP A 347 -0.78 7.70 -5.47
N GLU A 348 0.48 7.33 -5.27
CA GLU A 348 1.20 7.57 -4.03
C GLU A 348 1.33 9.07 -3.73
N ALA A 349 1.70 9.88 -4.73
CA ALA A 349 1.70 11.34 -4.62
C ALA A 349 0.33 11.86 -4.17
N GLY A 350 -0.75 11.38 -4.80
CA GLY A 350 -2.11 11.72 -4.41
C GLY A 350 -2.43 11.41 -2.94
N LEU A 351 -1.92 10.30 -2.39
CA LEU A 351 -2.12 9.91 -0.99
C LEU A 351 -1.40 10.84 -0.01
N TYR A 352 -0.17 11.27 -0.32
CA TYR A 352 0.56 12.27 0.47
C TYR A 352 -0.12 13.63 0.41
N ALA A 353 -0.48 14.08 -0.78
CA ALA A 353 -1.23 15.32 -0.95
C ALA A 353 -2.58 15.26 -0.22
N ALA A 354 -3.25 14.11 -0.18
CA ALA A 354 -4.48 13.91 0.58
C ALA A 354 -4.29 13.83 2.11
N ASN A 355 -3.05 13.91 2.61
CA ASN A 355 -2.68 13.70 4.02
C ASN A 355 -3.08 12.32 4.56
N LEU A 356 -3.15 11.28 3.71
CA LEU A 356 -3.43 9.91 4.15
C LEU A 356 -2.15 9.14 4.52
N LEU A 357 -1.02 9.56 3.96
CA LEU A 357 0.32 9.08 4.26
C LEU A 357 1.20 10.22 4.78
N THR A 358 2.24 9.87 5.54
CA THR A 358 3.26 10.80 6.01
C THR A 358 4.64 10.17 5.85
N ARG A 359 5.59 10.91 5.28
CA ARG A 359 6.97 10.49 5.07
C ARG A 359 7.84 11.14 6.13
N TRP A 360 8.62 10.33 6.84
CA TRP A 360 9.53 10.77 7.88
C TRP A 360 10.97 10.48 7.48
N VAL A 361 11.87 11.36 7.93
CA VAL A 361 13.29 11.04 8.03
C VAL A 361 13.73 11.24 9.48
N ILE A 362 14.39 10.23 10.03
CA ILE A 362 15.04 10.30 11.34
C ILE A 362 16.54 10.34 11.12
N MET A 363 17.19 11.36 11.66
CA MET A 363 18.65 11.45 11.74
C MET A 363 19.08 10.93 13.11
N LEU A 364 20.00 9.98 13.11
CA LEU A 364 20.49 9.30 14.30
C LEU A 364 22.00 9.46 14.41
N ARG A 365 22.52 9.41 15.63
CA ARG A 365 23.94 9.27 15.94
C ARG A 365 24.15 8.11 16.91
N LYS A 366 25.24 7.37 16.75
CA LYS A 366 25.65 6.36 17.74
C LYS A 366 26.70 6.88 18.71
#